data_AF-A0A258IBT7-F1
#
_entry.id   AF-A0A258IBT7-F1
#
_cell.length_a   1.000
_cell.length_b   1.000
_cell.length_c   1.000
_cell.angle_alpha   90.00
_cell.angle_beta   90.00
_cell.angle_gamma   90.00
#
_symmetry.space_group_name_H-M   'P 1'
#
loop_
_entity.id
_entity.type
_entity.pdbx_description
1 polymer ?
#
loop_
_entity_poly.entity_id
_entity_poly.type
_entity_poly.pdbx_seq_one_letter_code
_entity_poly.pdbx_strand_id
1 'polypeptide(L)'
;MNQCAARDYAEADKALNAQWSRTADVMRERDRQLDRDYDDRPGYFETLLAAQRAWLTYRDKHCASEGYLYRGGSMEPMVVSGCKAKLTEQRTSQLAELMSAE
;
A
#
# COMPACT_ATOMS: atom_id res chain seq x y z
N MET A 1 -6.02 -23.91 -3.18
CA MET A 1 -4.82 -23.11 -2.82
C MET A 1 -4.76 -21.78 -3.57
N ASN A 2 -4.55 -21.74 -4.90
CA ASN A 2 -4.56 -20.48 -5.68
C ASN A 2 -5.76 -19.55 -5.38
N GLN A 3 -6.97 -20.11 -5.35
CA GLN A 3 -8.19 -19.35 -5.06
C GLN A 3 -8.24 -18.79 -3.63
N CYS A 4 -7.69 -19.51 -2.65
CA CYS A 4 -7.61 -19.01 -1.27
C CYS A 4 -6.66 -17.82 -1.21
N ALA A 5 -5.44 -17.97 -1.75
CA ALA A 5 -4.45 -16.89 -1.78
C ALA A 5 -4.98 -15.63 -2.52
N ALA A 6 -5.77 -15.81 -3.58
CA ALA A 6 -6.41 -14.70 -4.29
C ALA A 6 -7.48 -14.00 -3.43
N ARG A 7 -8.27 -14.76 -2.65
CA ARG A 7 -9.24 -14.20 -1.70
C ARG A 7 -8.54 -13.45 -0.58
N ASP A 8 -7.49 -14.03 0.00
CA ASP A 8 -6.71 -13.41 1.07
C ASP A 8 -6.13 -12.07 0.61
N TYR A 9 -5.57 -12.01 -0.60
CA TYR A 9 -5.12 -10.75 -1.20
C TYR A 9 -6.27 -9.75 -1.39
N ALA A 10 -7.44 -10.18 -1.86
CA ALA A 10 -8.59 -9.29 -2.04
C ALA A 10 -9.09 -8.71 -0.70
N GLU A 11 -9.09 -9.51 0.38
CA GLU A 11 -9.43 -9.02 1.71
C GLU A 11 -8.39 -8.02 2.24
N ALA A 12 -7.10 -8.32 2.06
CA ALA A 12 -6.01 -7.40 2.43
C ALA A 12 -6.11 -6.08 1.66
N ASP A 13 -6.38 -6.11 0.35
CA ASP A 13 -6.53 -4.92 -0.48
C ASP A 13 -7.75 -4.08 -0.06
N LYS A 14 -8.87 -4.72 0.30
CA LYS A 14 -10.02 -4.01 0.88
C LYS A 14 -9.66 -3.30 2.19
N ALA A 15 -8.91 -3.96 3.07
CA ALA A 15 -8.45 -3.38 4.34
C ALA A 15 -7.50 -2.18 4.09
N LEU A 16 -6.55 -2.32 3.17
CA LEU A 16 -5.64 -1.25 2.75
C LEU A 16 -6.42 -0.04 2.22
N ASN A 17 -7.39 -0.23 1.34
CA ASN A 17 -8.16 0.89 0.77
C ASN A 17 -8.99 1.61 1.84
N ALA A 18 -9.57 0.88 2.79
CA ALA A 18 -10.27 1.49 3.92
C ALA A 18 -9.32 2.31 4.80
N GLN A 19 -8.11 1.79 5.05
CA GLN A 19 -7.09 2.49 5.83
C GLN A 19 -6.52 3.70 5.08
N TRP A 20 -6.27 3.57 3.78
CA TRP A 20 -5.83 4.65 2.92
C TRP A 20 -6.76 5.86 3.00
N SER A 21 -8.09 5.65 2.94
CA SER A 21 -9.04 6.76 3.07
C SER A 21 -8.85 7.51 4.39
N ARG A 22 -8.77 6.77 5.51
CA ARG A 22 -8.59 7.36 6.85
C ARG A 22 -7.28 8.14 6.94
N THR A 23 -6.17 7.56 6.52
CA THR A 23 -4.85 8.22 6.57
C THR A 23 -4.82 9.42 5.62
N ALA A 24 -5.39 9.32 4.42
CA ALA A 24 -5.46 10.42 3.47
C ALA A 24 -6.25 11.62 4.01
N ASP A 25 -7.36 11.38 4.70
CA ASP A 25 -8.15 12.44 5.32
C ASP A 25 -7.35 13.17 6.42
N VAL A 26 -6.60 12.43 7.25
CA VAL A 26 -5.68 13.01 8.24
C VAL A 26 -4.59 13.85 7.57
N MET A 27 -3.96 13.36 6.50
CA MET A 27 -2.91 14.14 5.80
C MET A 27 -3.46 15.41 5.17
N ARG A 28 -4.67 15.38 4.60
CA ARG A 28 -5.32 16.59 4.08
C ARG A 28 -5.65 17.59 5.17
N GLU A 29 -6.04 17.11 6.35
CA GLU A 29 -6.28 18.00 7.48
C GLU A 29 -4.99 18.66 7.96
N ARG A 30 -3.89 17.91 8.07
CA ARG A 30 -2.55 18.46 8.35
C ARG A 30 -2.14 19.51 7.32
N ASP A 31 -2.40 19.26 6.04
CA ASP A 31 -2.10 20.20 4.96
C ASP A 31 -2.85 21.54 5.09
N ARG A 32 -4.07 21.55 5.65
CA ARG A 32 -4.83 22.79 5.90
C ARG A 32 -4.23 23.64 7.01
N GLN A 33 -3.44 23.03 7.89
CA GLN A 33 -2.82 23.67 9.05
C GLN A 33 -1.38 24.11 8.76
N LEU A 34 -0.84 23.79 7.59
CA LEU A 34 0.49 24.22 7.17
C LEU A 34 0.53 25.73 6.93
N ASP A 35 1.46 26.41 7.61
CA ASP A 35 1.89 27.75 7.22
C ASP A 35 2.76 27.65 5.97
N ARG A 36 2.34 28.32 4.89
CA ARG A 36 3.02 28.29 3.59
C ARG A 36 3.75 29.58 3.27
N ASP A 37 3.84 30.53 4.21
CA ASP A 37 4.50 31.82 3.99
C ASP A 37 6.00 31.64 3.67
N TYR A 38 6.61 30.53 4.13
CA TYR A 38 8.03 30.22 3.93
C TYR A 38 8.30 28.76 3.51
N ASP A 39 7.28 27.99 3.13
CA ASP A 39 7.41 26.59 2.72
C ASP A 39 6.65 26.29 1.41
N ASP A 40 7.42 26.07 0.34
CA ASP A 40 6.93 25.77 -1.01
C ASP A 40 6.88 24.27 -1.33
N ARG A 41 7.26 23.40 -0.38
CA ARG A 41 7.28 21.95 -0.59
C ARG A 41 5.86 21.38 -0.72
N PRO A 42 5.72 20.19 -1.35
CA PRO A 42 4.46 19.46 -1.37
C PRO A 42 3.96 19.14 0.04
N GLY A 43 2.63 19.18 0.21
CA GLY A 43 1.99 18.79 1.47
C GLY A 43 2.13 17.29 1.78
N TYR A 44 1.71 16.93 2.98
CA TYR A 44 1.60 15.56 3.46
C TYR A 44 0.79 14.68 2.51
N PHE A 45 -0.39 15.14 2.05
CA PHE A 45 -1.26 14.29 1.22
C PHE A 45 -0.65 14.01 -0.15
N GLU A 46 -0.13 15.04 -0.83
CA GLU A 46 0.49 14.89 -2.15
C GLU A 46 1.70 13.94 -2.07
N THR A 47 2.55 14.15 -1.08
CA THR A 47 3.74 13.32 -0.85
C THR A 47 3.35 11.88 -0.54
N LEU A 48 2.36 11.66 0.33
CA LEU A 48 1.88 10.32 0.68
C LEU A 48 1.22 9.63 -0.52
N LEU A 49 0.47 10.35 -1.36
CA LEU A 49 -0.13 9.81 -2.58
C LEU A 49 0.93 9.35 -3.57
N ALA A 50 1.98 10.14 -3.76
CA ALA A 50 3.13 9.74 -4.59
C ALA A 50 3.79 8.47 -4.04
N ALA A 51 4.04 8.41 -2.72
CA ALA A 51 4.59 7.23 -2.06
C ALA A 51 3.71 5.99 -2.21
N GLN A 52 2.38 6.12 -2.08
CA GLN A 52 1.45 5.01 -2.24
C GLN A 52 1.43 4.45 -3.67
N ARG A 53 1.51 5.30 -4.69
CA ARG A 53 1.60 4.87 -6.10
C ARG A 53 2.92 4.17 -6.41
N ALA A 54 4.03 4.68 -5.87
CA ALA A 54 5.33 4.03 -5.98
C ALA A 54 5.32 2.66 -5.28
N TRP A 55 4.68 2.57 -4.11
CA TRP A 55 4.53 1.32 -3.38
C TRP A 55 3.72 0.28 -4.16
N LEU A 56 2.62 0.66 -4.85
CA LEU A 56 1.87 -0.28 -5.70
C LEU A 56 2.75 -0.87 -6.81
N THR A 57 3.57 -0.03 -7.45
CA THR A 57 4.53 -0.48 -8.47
C THR A 57 5.55 -1.45 -7.87
N TYR A 58 6.12 -1.09 -6.71
CA TYR A 58 7.04 -1.96 -5.98
C TYR A 58 6.39 -3.31 -5.66
N ARG A 59 5.21 -3.32 -5.02
CA ARG A 59 4.47 -4.54 -4.65
C ARG A 59 4.30 -5.45 -5.86
N ASP A 60 3.81 -4.91 -6.96
CA ASP A 60 3.47 -5.72 -8.14
C ASP A 60 4.73 -6.29 -8.82
N LYS A 61 5.81 -5.50 -8.92
CA LYS A 61 7.08 -5.98 -9.51
C LYS A 61 7.83 -6.94 -8.62
N HIS A 62 7.87 -6.65 -7.31
CA HIS A 62 8.50 -7.52 -6.32
C HIS A 62 7.79 -8.88 -6.27
N CYS A 63 6.46 -8.90 -6.11
CA CYS A 63 5.73 -10.17 -6.03
C CYS A 63 5.74 -10.97 -7.34
N ALA A 64 5.79 -10.31 -8.50
CA ALA A 64 6.03 -11.01 -9.76
C ALA A 64 7.41 -11.68 -9.79
N SER A 65 8.44 -10.99 -9.30
CA SER A 65 9.80 -11.54 -9.23
C SER A 65 9.91 -12.75 -8.31
N GLU A 66 9.21 -12.75 -7.17
CA GLU A 66 9.14 -13.92 -6.28
C GLU A 66 8.42 -15.11 -6.95
N GLY A 67 7.32 -14.83 -7.65
CA GLY A 67 6.55 -15.83 -8.39
C GLY A 67 7.34 -16.54 -9.49
N TYR A 68 8.38 -15.90 -10.03
CA TYR A 68 9.20 -16.44 -11.12
C TYR A 68 10.02 -17.68 -10.74
N LEU A 69 10.14 -18.01 -9.45
CA LEU A 69 10.64 -19.33 -9.04
C LEU A 69 9.78 -20.47 -9.62
N TYR A 70 8.49 -20.21 -9.89
CA TYR A 70 7.52 -21.17 -10.42
C TYR A 70 6.99 -20.76 -11.79
N ARG A 71 7.76 -19.96 -12.55
CA ARG A 71 7.30 -19.33 -13.80
C ARG A 71 6.67 -20.34 -14.76
N GLY A 72 5.43 -20.07 -15.18
CA GLY A 72 4.64 -20.90 -16.10
C GLY A 72 4.00 -22.13 -15.44
N GLY A 73 4.26 -22.36 -14.16
CA GLY A 73 3.67 -23.43 -13.37
C GLY A 73 2.41 -23.02 -12.63
N SER A 74 1.66 -24.01 -12.17
CA SER A 74 0.39 -23.81 -11.44
C SER A 74 0.57 -23.18 -10.04
N MET A 75 1.80 -23.11 -9.52
CA MET A 75 2.13 -22.49 -8.23
C MET A 75 2.43 -20.98 -8.32
N GLU A 76 2.79 -20.45 -9.49
CA GLU A 76 3.16 -19.03 -9.64
C GLU A 76 2.05 -18.09 -9.16
N PRO A 77 0.76 -18.25 -9.53
CA PRO A 77 -0.30 -17.36 -9.07
C PRO A 77 -0.50 -17.36 -7.54
N MET A 78 -0.28 -18.51 -6.90
CA MET A 78 -0.39 -18.67 -5.44
C MET A 78 0.68 -17.83 -4.74
N VAL A 79 1.93 -17.95 -5.20
CA VAL A 79 3.07 -17.23 -4.63
C VAL A 79 2.92 -15.73 -4.84
N VAL A 80 2.56 -15.30 -6.04
CA VAL A 80 2.31 -13.88 -6.34
C VAL A 80 1.21 -13.33 -5.43
N SER A 81 0.09 -14.03 -5.29
CA SER A 81 -1.04 -13.56 -4.47
C SER A 81 -0.68 -13.52 -2.99
N GLY A 82 0.02 -14.54 -2.48
CA GLY A 82 0.48 -14.57 -1.09
C GLY A 82 1.45 -13.43 -0.76
N CYS A 83 2.42 -13.16 -1.65
CA CYS A 83 3.31 -12.00 -1.50
C CYS A 83 2.52 -10.68 -1.45
N LYS A 84 1.56 -10.51 -2.37
CA LYS A 84 0.74 -9.30 -2.42
C LYS A 84 -0.09 -9.11 -1.15
N ALA A 85 -0.68 -10.17 -0.61
CA ALA A 85 -1.42 -10.13 0.65
C ALA A 85 -0.51 -9.63 1.80
N LYS A 86 0.63 -10.29 2.01
CA LYS A 86 1.61 -9.94 3.05
C LYS A 86 2.06 -8.49 2.97
N LEU A 87 2.49 -8.02 1.80
CA LEU A 87 2.93 -6.63 1.65
C LEU A 87 1.80 -5.63 1.89
N THR A 88 0.58 -5.99 1.48
CA THR A 88 -0.61 -5.14 1.65
C THR A 88 -1.00 -4.98 3.11
N GLU A 89 -0.92 -6.06 3.90
CA GLU A 89 -1.10 -6.02 5.36
C GLU A 89 -0.05 -5.12 6.02
N GLN A 90 1.23 -5.31 5.68
CA GLN A 90 2.33 -4.48 6.20
C GLN A 90 2.13 -2.99 5.88
N ARG A 91 1.73 -2.68 4.64
CA ARG A 91 1.46 -1.31 4.23
C ARG A 91 0.26 -0.72 4.96
N THR A 92 -0.75 -1.53 5.24
CA THR A 92 -1.92 -1.11 6.03
C THR A 92 -1.49 -0.64 7.42
N SER A 93 -0.61 -1.39 8.09
CA SER A 93 -0.03 -0.99 9.40
C SER A 93 0.79 0.30 9.29
N GLN A 94 1.67 0.41 8.29
CA GLN A 94 2.44 1.65 8.05
C GLN A 94 1.54 2.87 7.84
N LEU A 95 0.44 2.72 7.09
CA LEU A 95 -0.53 3.80 6.88
C LEU A 95 -1.25 4.18 8.18
N ALA A 96 -1.55 3.21 9.05
CA ALA A 96 -2.16 3.46 10.34
C ALA A 96 -1.20 4.20 11.29
N GLU A 97 0.07 3.82 11.33
CA GLU A 97 1.11 4.48 12.15
C GLU A 97 1.28 5.96 11.80
N LEU A 98 1.14 6.33 10.52
CA LEU A 98 1.21 7.73 10.08
C LEU A 98 0.10 8.61 10.68
N MET A 99 -1.02 8.02 11.09
CA MET A 99 -2.11 8.75 11.75
C MET A 99 -1.80 9.05 13.22
N SER A 100 -1.01 8.22 13.90
CA SER A 100 -0.69 8.33 15.33
C SER A 100 0.64 9.02 15.62
N ALA A 101 1.44 9.33 14.60
CA ALA A 101 2.66 10.10 14.79
C ALA A 101 2.30 11.56 15.16
N GLU A 102 2.47 11.88 16.44
CA GLU A 102 2.55 13.22 17.03
C GLU A 102 4.02 13.54 17.36
#